data_AF-A0A142D639-F1
#
_entry.id   AF-A0A142D639-F1
#
_cell.length_a   1.000
_cell.length_b   1.000
_cell.length_c   1.000
_cell.angle_alpha   90.00
_cell.angle_beta   90.00
_cell.angle_gamma   90.00
#
_symmetry.space_group_name_H-M   'P 1'
#
loop_
_entity.id
_entity.type
_entity.pdbx_description
1 polymer ?
#
loop_
_entity_poly.entity_id
_entity_poly.type
_entity_poly.pdbx_seq_one_letter_code
_entity_poly.pdbx_strand_id
1 'polypeptide(L)' 'MTPKDADTFGVRDKQVVKVKTQGERALIFDEVIVRVSEDFALDMHIDTDEANAAGLKTGDYVELLPS' A
#
# COMPACT_ATOMS: atom_id res chain seq x y z
N MET A 1 8.18 2.26 -3.14
CA MET A 1 7.99 3.67 -3.54
C MET A 1 9.33 4.39 -3.55
N THR A 2 9.44 5.50 -4.28
CA THR A 2 10.66 6.35 -4.29
C THR A 2 10.75 7.23 -3.04
N PRO A 3 11.92 7.82 -2.73
CA PRO A 3 12.02 8.83 -1.66
C PRO A 3 11.09 10.03 -1.85
N LYS A 4 10.83 10.44 -3.10
CA LYS A 4 9.90 11.52 -3.43
C LYS A 4 8.45 11.15 -3.11
N ASP A 5 8.05 9.92 -3.40
CA ASP A 5 6.73 9.41 -3.03
C ASP A 5 6.59 9.40 -1.51
N ALA A 6 7.60 8.89 -0.80
CA ALA A 6 7.60 8.82 0.66
C ALA A 6 7.41 10.21 1.30
N ASP A 7 8.10 11.23 0.80
CA ASP A 7 7.92 12.63 1.21
C ASP A 7 6.48 13.13 0.92
N THR A 8 5.95 12.82 -0.27
CA THR A 8 4.58 13.20 -0.68
C THR A 8 3.51 12.59 0.23
N PHE A 9 3.71 11.33 0.65
CA PHE A 9 2.79 10.62 1.55
C PHE A 9 3.09 10.86 3.03
N GLY A 10 4.17 11.59 3.37
CA GLY A 10 4.57 11.84 4.75
C GLY A 10 4.98 10.58 5.52
N VAL A 11 5.57 9.59 4.83
CA VAL A 11 6.02 8.32 5.42
C VAL A 11 7.53 8.13 5.25
N ARG A 12 8.10 7.18 6.00
CA ARG A 12 9.54 6.85 5.94
C ARG A 12 9.78 5.36 5.69
N ASP A 13 10.99 5.03 5.24
CA ASP A 13 11.41 3.64 5.09
C ASP A 13 11.21 2.85 6.40
N LYS A 14 10.69 1.63 6.26
CA LYS A 14 10.34 0.70 7.35
C LYS A 14 9.25 1.19 8.31
N GLN A 15 8.57 2.29 7.99
CA GLN A 15 7.37 2.66 8.74
C GLN A 15 6.27 1.62 8.53
N VAL A 16 5.58 1.29 9.60
CA VAL A 16 4.40 0.43 9.57
C VAL A 16 3.17 1.31 9.43
N VAL A 17 2.32 1.01 8.44
CA VAL A 17 1.11 1.77 8.11
C VAL A 17 -0.09 0.84 7.98
N LYS A 18 -1.28 1.44 7.89
CA LYS A 18 -2.50 0.75 7.47
C LYS A 18 -2.81 1.12 6.04
N VAL A 19 -3.32 0.16 5.27
CA VAL A 19 -3.77 0.41 3.90
C VAL A 19 -5.20 -0.08 3.75
N LYS A 20 -6.08 0.80 3.28
CA LYS A 20 -7.49 0.50 3.05
C LYS A 20 -7.75 0.29 1.57
N THR A 21 -8.36 -0.83 1.23
CA THR A 21 -8.80 -1.11 -0.14
C THR A 21 -10.20 -0.55 -0.39
N GLN A 22 -10.61 -0.50 -1.65
CA GLN A 22 -11.89 0.03 -2.08
C GLN A 22 -12.80 -1.09 -2.62
N GLY A 23 -14.09 -0.78 -2.83
CA GLY A 23 -15.08 -1.71 -3.41
C GLY A 23 -15.90 -2.49 -2.38
N GLU A 24 -16.73 -3.42 -2.86
CA GLU A 24 -17.71 -4.16 -2.05
C GLU A 24 -17.07 -5.08 -1.00
N ARG A 25 -15.82 -5.50 -1.24
CA ARG A 25 -15.04 -6.35 -0.34
C ARG A 25 -13.85 -5.60 0.27
N ALA A 26 -14.00 -4.29 0.49
CA ALA A 26 -12.96 -3.46 1.06
C ALA A 26 -12.45 -4.00 2.40
N LEU A 27 -11.12 -4.04 2.56
CA LEU A 27 -10.41 -4.50 3.75
C LEU A 27 -9.45 -3.40 4.22
N ILE A 28 -9.01 -3.52 5.47
CA ILE A 28 -7.84 -2.78 5.97
C ILE A 28 -6.74 -3.81 6.21
N PHE A 29 -5.63 -3.68 5.48
CA PHE A 29 -4.39 -4.36 5.77
C PHE A 29 -3.68 -3.57 6.88
N ASP A 30 -3.54 -4.19 8.04
CA ASP A 30 -2.75 -3.67 9.14
C ASP A 30 -1.30 -4.14 9.00
N GLU A 31 -0.41 -3.49 9.74
CA GLU A 31 1.01 -3.84 9.80
C GLU A 31 1.76 -3.87 8.46
N VAL A 32 1.38 -3.02 7.50
CA VAL A 32 2.04 -2.95 6.17
C VAL A 32 3.34 -2.15 6.26
N ILE A 33 4.45 -2.75 5.83
CA ILE A 33 5.78 -2.11 5.88
C ILE A 33 6.02 -1.28 4.62
N VAL A 34 6.26 0.01 4.80
CA VAL A 34 6.73 0.90 3.74
C VAL A 34 8.19 0.58 3.39
N ARG A 35 8.49 0.43 2.09
CA ARG A 35 9.85 0.27 1.58
C ARG A 35 10.19 1.39 0.59
N VAL A 36 11.29 2.08 0.85
CA VAL A 36 11.75 3.23 0.06
C VAL A 36 13.09 2.93 -0.60
N SER A 37 13.16 3.11 -1.92
CA SER A 37 14.39 3.00 -2.72
C SER A 37 14.28 3.87 -3.97
N GLU A 38 15.40 4.39 -4.48
CA GLU A 38 15.42 5.13 -5.76
C GLU A 38 15.02 4.25 -6.95
N ASP A 39 15.25 2.93 -6.86
CA ASP A 39 14.96 1.96 -7.92
C ASP A 39 13.50 1.43 -7.90
N PHE A 40 12.64 1.94 -7.02
CA PHE A 40 11.27 1.43 -6.84
C PHE A 40 10.21 2.30 -7.52
N ALA A 41 9.10 1.68 -7.89
CA ALA A 41 7.85 2.37 -8.22
C ALA A 41 6.94 2.50 -6.99
N LEU A 42 5.96 3.41 -7.06
CA LEU A 42 4.87 3.47 -6.09
C LEU A 42 3.89 2.34 -6.38
N ASP A 43 3.95 1.30 -5.55
CA ASP A 43 3.09 0.13 -5.67
C ASP A 43 2.97 -0.60 -4.32
N MET A 44 1.83 -1.26 -4.10
CA MET A 44 1.59 -2.17 -2.97
C MET A 44 1.53 -3.59 -3.50
N HIS A 45 2.51 -4.40 -3.10
CA HIS A 45 2.54 -5.81 -3.45
C HIS A 45 1.81 -6.64 -2.40
N ILE A 46 0.76 -7.33 -2.85
CA ILE A 46 0.01 -8.36 -2.13
C ILE A 46 -0.07 -9.61 -3.01
N ASP A 47 -0.31 -10.76 -2.41
CA ASP A 47 -0.48 -12.00 -3.17
C ASP A 47 -1.88 -12.12 -3.79
N THR A 48 -2.07 -13.16 -4.60
CA THR A 48 -3.33 -13.41 -5.31
C THR A 48 -4.49 -13.69 -4.35
N ASP A 49 -4.25 -14.35 -3.22
CA ASP A 49 -5.30 -14.70 -2.26
C ASP A 49 -5.75 -13.46 -1.48
N GLU A 50 -4.81 -12.61 -1.08
CA GLU A 50 -5.07 -11.29 -0.48
C GLU A 50 -5.85 -10.38 -1.43
N ALA A 51 -5.44 -10.30 -2.70
CA ALA A 51 -6.14 -9.52 -3.72
C ALA A 51 -7.57 -10.02 -3.94
N ASN A 52 -7.75 -11.35 -4.06
CA ASN A 52 -9.07 -11.97 -4.20
C ASN A 52 -9.96 -11.76 -2.97
N ALA A 53 -9.38 -11.77 -1.77
CA ALA A 53 -10.10 -11.51 -0.53
C ALA A 53 -10.60 -10.05 -0.45
N ALA A 54 -9.76 -9.10 -0.90
CA ALA A 54 -10.05 -7.68 -0.96
C ALA A 54 -10.86 -7.25 -2.20
N GLY A 55 -11.06 -8.16 -3.17
CA GLY A 55 -11.73 -7.85 -4.44
C GLY A 55 -10.93 -6.95 -5.38
N LEU A 56 -9.60 -6.92 -5.25
CA LEU A 56 -8.70 -6.07 -6.03
C LEU A 56 -8.22 -6.77 -7.32
N LYS A 57 -7.85 -5.94 -8.30
CA LYS A 57 -7.14 -6.31 -9.52
C LYS A 57 -5.89 -5.45 -9.67
N THR A 58 -4.95 -5.91 -10.50
CA THR A 58 -3.75 -5.13 -10.85
C THR A 58 -4.16 -3.77 -11.43
N GLY A 59 -3.60 -2.69 -10.87
CA GLY A 59 -3.90 -1.32 -11.27
C GLY A 59 -4.99 -0.62 -10.45
N ASP A 60 -5.66 -1.33 -9.53
CA ASP A 60 -6.55 -0.68 -8.57
C ASP A 60 -5.77 0.17 -7.56
N TYR A 61 -6.37 1.28 -7.14
CA TYR A 61 -5.79 2.17 -6.14
C TYR A 61 -6.32 1.85 -4.74
N VAL A 62 -5.46 2.09 -3.75
CA VAL A 62 -5.74 1.90 -2.33
C VAL A 62 -5.37 3.17 -1.56
N GLU A 63 -5.89 3.29 -0.35
CA GLU A 63 -5.69 4.46 0.50
C GLU A 63 -4.70 4.15 1.61
N LEU A 64 -3.62 4.93 1.68
CA LEU A 64 -2.70 4.89 2.81
C LEU A 64 -3.35 5.61 3.99
N LEU A 65 -3.48 4.91 5.11
CA LEU A 65 -3.96 5.47 6.36
C LEU A 65 -2.76 5.72 7.29
N PRO A 66 -2.49 6.98 7.67
CA PRO A 66 -1.44 7.28 8.64
C PRO A 66 -1.78 6.66 10.00
N SER A 67 -0.73 6.27 10.73
CA SER A 67 -0.80 5.76 12.10
C SER A 67 -1.26 6.81 13.10
#